data_AF-A0A933Y3Q7-F1
#
_entry.id   AF-A0A933Y3Q7-F1
#
_cell.length_a   1.000
_cell.length_b   1.000
_cell.length_c   1.000
_cell.angle_alpha   90.00
_cell.angle_beta   90.00
_cell.angle_gamma   90.00
#
_symmetry.space_group_name_H-M   'P 1'
#
loop_
_entity.id
_entity.type
_entity.pdbx_description
1 polymer ?
#
loop_
_entity_poly.entity_id
_entity_poly.type
_entity_poly.pdbx_seq_one_letter_code
_entity_poly.pdbx_strand_id
1 'polypeptide(L)'
;MATGRVDRGAYGGQRVLRLAGALGVVLASATPVLAGDWYVDATSGSDSNGGTSPSDAWKTIAHALASAPAAPVGGTQTIHLAPGSYDAISGEVFPLELRDAFELVGDGGPDVTVLDGGGDARMIAVWSAVASGINHGPLTLVKGLTRQNASRAFEVMSSAGTEYLTVQDCRVLDVNGTGILVVATCGLSGCGSTDVELDRVEVRNRRVGVYVNSGHSQAHAKLTVIDCEVVDCSSHGIIEGDAGGGAELELLRTRIHGSGGEGLWLIQDNVLTPNMTHAKVTDCLISSNAGAGIKAELRKDNLTNSRVDLGVTRSTIVDNHYGVEAFCPTGWSPDVFVSLSGAIVYGNLDDVYENPEHAAFTTVRFCDIGDGDFAGSLGNFAADPLFVDPSNLDYRLRWASPCIETGDGLFAAGTLKLAHNARPIDGDLDTQESFDVGAYEFAPLFMLSTGELGTPLEFELWGPQGNATTVHFTRKPLVAAQPTPFGELDLDAAFISVFRVTTVGSGPPKKIKLTIPNDPAFAGLVFSFQALTDCAAAPLGKAYTNPVELTLRP
;
A
#
# COMPACT_ATOMS: atom_id res chain seq x y z
N MET A 1 20.21 -6.28 53.93
CA MET A 1 20.99 -5.04 54.15
C MET A 1 21.77 -4.75 52.88
N ALA A 2 21.64 -3.51 52.40
CA ALA A 2 22.51 -2.71 51.53
C ALA A 2 23.89 -3.32 51.16
N THR A 3 24.52 -3.09 50.01
CA THR A 3 24.35 -2.19 48.84
C THR A 3 25.55 -2.50 47.94
N GLY A 4 25.41 -2.44 46.61
CA GLY A 4 26.54 -2.58 45.68
C GLY A 4 26.29 -1.85 44.37
N ARG A 5 26.70 -0.59 44.34
CA ARG A 5 26.50 0.44 43.31
C ARG A 5 27.18 0.09 41.98
N VAL A 6 26.48 0.34 40.88
CA VAL A 6 26.98 0.30 39.49
C VAL A 6 27.09 1.74 38.99
N ASP A 7 28.24 2.12 38.42
CA ASP A 7 28.32 3.24 37.47
C ASP A 7 29.59 3.15 36.58
N ARG A 8 29.30 3.04 35.26
CA ARG A 8 29.87 3.76 34.09
C ARG A 8 31.30 3.57 33.58
N GLY A 9 31.36 3.43 32.24
CA GLY A 9 32.47 3.81 31.34
C GLY A 9 32.54 2.89 30.11
N ALA A 10 31.75 3.11 29.05
CA ALA A 10 31.98 4.00 27.89
C ALA A 10 32.97 3.46 26.82
N TYR A 11 32.41 3.18 25.64
CA TYR A 11 32.89 3.34 24.26
C TYR A 11 34.40 3.43 23.93
N GLY A 12 34.82 2.70 22.87
CA GLY A 12 35.94 3.16 22.03
C GLY A 12 36.66 2.12 21.18
N GLY A 13 36.17 1.91 19.95
CA GLY A 13 36.94 1.97 18.70
C GLY A 13 38.32 1.30 18.52
N GLN A 14 38.38 0.55 17.40
CA GLN A 14 39.48 0.42 16.42
C GLN A 14 40.54 -0.70 16.57
N ARG A 15 40.36 -1.69 15.68
CA ARG A 15 41.32 -2.28 14.72
C ARG A 15 42.80 -2.37 15.14
N VAL A 16 43.30 -3.61 15.29
CA VAL A 16 44.63 -3.97 14.79
C VAL A 16 44.61 -5.36 14.14
N LEU A 17 44.94 -5.37 12.85
CA LEU A 17 45.25 -6.50 12.01
C LEU A 17 46.55 -7.17 12.49
N ARG A 18 46.58 -8.50 12.66
CA ARG A 18 47.82 -9.29 12.62
C ARG A 18 47.61 -10.53 11.76
N LEU A 19 48.33 -10.55 10.64
CA LEU A 19 48.45 -11.66 9.70
C LEU A 19 49.69 -12.49 10.05
N ALA A 20 49.54 -13.83 10.01
CA ALA A 20 50.53 -14.89 9.72
C ALA A 20 50.22 -16.12 10.61
N GLY A 21 49.99 -17.32 10.11
CA GLY A 21 49.95 -17.88 8.76
C GLY A 21 49.71 -19.39 8.88
N ALA A 22 49.13 -20.01 7.86
CA ALA A 22 49.33 -21.43 7.54
C ALA A 22 48.78 -21.68 6.14
N LEU A 23 49.69 -22.06 5.25
CA LEU A 23 49.48 -22.35 3.85
C LEU A 23 48.81 -23.72 3.70
N GLY A 24 47.54 -23.73 3.32
CA GLY A 24 46.82 -24.92 2.85
C GLY A 24 46.15 -24.57 1.53
N VAL A 25 46.81 -24.90 0.42
CA VAL A 25 46.26 -24.69 -0.93
C VAL A 25 45.21 -25.77 -1.18
N VAL A 26 43.97 -25.46 -0.84
CA VAL A 26 42.80 -26.00 -1.54
C VAL A 26 42.49 -24.99 -2.63
N LEU A 27 42.81 -25.33 -3.88
CA LEU A 27 42.29 -24.63 -5.05
C LEU A 27 40.80 -24.96 -5.17
N ALA A 28 39.99 -24.38 -4.30
CA ALA A 28 38.61 -24.07 -4.66
C ALA A 28 38.71 -22.81 -5.53
N SER A 29 38.51 -22.97 -6.83
CA SER A 29 38.09 -21.87 -7.68
C SER A 29 36.68 -21.45 -7.24
N ALA A 30 36.57 -20.81 -6.08
CA ALA A 30 35.41 -19.99 -5.78
C ALA A 30 35.61 -18.73 -6.61
N THR A 31 35.14 -18.77 -7.86
CA THR A 31 34.78 -17.52 -8.52
C THR A 31 33.88 -16.77 -7.55
N PRO A 32 34.18 -15.52 -7.17
CA PRO A 32 33.16 -14.71 -6.52
C PRO A 32 32.00 -14.67 -7.52
N VAL A 33 30.92 -15.40 -7.22
CA VAL A 33 29.67 -15.26 -7.94
C VAL A 33 29.22 -13.87 -7.54
N LEU A 34 29.48 -12.88 -8.39
CA LEU A 34 28.93 -11.55 -8.19
C LEU A 34 27.43 -11.65 -8.43
N ALA A 35 26.66 -10.78 -7.78
CA ALA A 35 25.31 -10.48 -8.24
C ALA A 35 25.37 -10.22 -9.75
N GLY A 36 24.47 -10.84 -10.50
CA GLY A 36 24.50 -10.88 -11.95
C GLY A 36 23.11 -10.74 -12.54
N ASP A 37 23.07 -10.01 -13.65
CA ASP A 37 21.88 -9.81 -14.47
C ASP A 37 21.76 -10.94 -15.51
N TRP A 38 20.59 -11.55 -15.56
CA TRP A 38 20.22 -12.58 -16.53
C TRP A 38 19.05 -12.08 -17.37
N TYR A 39 18.97 -12.50 -18.62
CA TYR A 39 18.01 -11.93 -19.58
C TYR A 39 17.15 -13.00 -20.21
N VAL A 40 15.84 -12.74 -20.28
CA VAL A 40 14.84 -13.60 -20.92
C VAL A 40 14.00 -12.79 -21.90
N ASP A 41 13.83 -13.30 -23.11
CA ASP A 41 12.99 -12.71 -24.15
C ASP A 41 12.14 -13.81 -24.79
N ALA A 42 10.83 -13.78 -24.52
CA ALA A 42 9.86 -14.75 -25.06
C ALA A 42 9.77 -14.76 -26.60
N THR A 43 10.10 -13.62 -27.24
CA THR A 43 9.95 -13.40 -28.67
C THR A 43 11.21 -13.81 -29.44
N SER A 44 12.37 -13.32 -28.99
CA SER A 44 13.63 -13.46 -29.74
C SER A 44 14.67 -14.37 -29.07
N GLY A 45 14.45 -14.71 -27.80
CA GLY A 45 15.37 -15.54 -27.01
C GLY A 45 15.40 -17.01 -27.41
N SER A 46 16.38 -17.72 -26.88
CA SER A 46 16.53 -19.18 -27.04
C SER A 46 17.10 -19.82 -25.78
N ASP A 47 16.51 -20.90 -25.29
CA ASP A 47 17.02 -21.64 -24.11
C ASP A 47 18.34 -22.39 -24.38
N SER A 48 18.90 -22.28 -25.59
CA SER A 48 20.29 -22.68 -25.88
C SER A 48 21.31 -21.56 -25.70
N ASN A 49 20.88 -20.32 -25.44
CA ASN A 49 21.74 -19.16 -25.22
C ASN A 49 22.35 -19.15 -23.81
N GLY A 50 23.24 -18.19 -23.54
CA GLY A 50 23.92 -18.05 -22.25
C GLY A 50 23.15 -17.25 -21.19
N GLY A 51 22.12 -16.49 -21.58
CA GLY A 51 21.33 -15.63 -20.69
C GLY A 51 22.05 -14.37 -20.21
N THR A 52 23.23 -14.05 -20.74
CA THR A 52 24.16 -13.06 -20.15
C THR A 52 24.00 -11.62 -20.67
N SER A 53 23.13 -11.41 -21.66
CA SER A 53 22.82 -10.09 -22.22
C SER A 53 21.48 -10.13 -22.96
N PRO A 54 20.84 -8.99 -23.30
CA PRO A 54 19.61 -8.99 -24.09
C PRO A 54 19.73 -9.71 -25.44
N SER A 55 20.89 -9.63 -26.11
CA SER A 55 21.13 -10.35 -27.37
C SER A 55 21.46 -11.83 -27.22
N ASP A 56 21.74 -12.27 -25.99
CA ASP A 56 22.05 -13.65 -25.59
C ASP A 56 20.97 -14.18 -24.63
N ALA A 57 19.75 -13.62 -24.70
CA ALA A 57 18.69 -13.93 -23.76
C ALA A 57 18.19 -15.38 -23.91
N TRP A 58 17.82 -15.98 -22.78
CA TRP A 58 17.01 -17.20 -22.78
C TRP A 58 15.60 -16.93 -23.29
N LYS A 59 14.86 -17.97 -23.65
CA LYS A 59 13.50 -17.83 -24.13
C LYS A 59 12.47 -17.88 -23.02
N THR A 60 12.65 -18.78 -22.05
CA THR A 60 11.66 -19.05 -20.99
C THR A 60 12.15 -18.67 -19.60
N ILE A 61 11.22 -18.24 -18.76
CA ILE A 61 11.49 -17.87 -17.36
C ILE A 61 11.78 -19.14 -16.55
N ALA A 62 11.04 -20.22 -16.79
CA ALA A 62 11.28 -21.52 -16.18
C ALA A 62 12.71 -22.01 -16.41
N HIS A 63 13.24 -21.84 -17.63
CA HIS A 63 14.65 -22.15 -17.91
C HIS A 63 15.60 -21.23 -17.12
N ALA A 64 15.33 -19.92 -17.08
CA ALA A 64 16.17 -18.98 -16.36
C ALA A 64 16.25 -19.30 -14.86
N LEU A 65 15.11 -19.59 -14.22
CA LEU A 65 15.04 -19.99 -12.81
C LEU A 65 15.77 -21.31 -12.56
N ALA A 66 15.77 -22.25 -13.50
CA ALA A 66 16.50 -23.52 -13.38
C ALA A 66 18.02 -23.38 -13.64
N SER A 67 18.42 -22.51 -14.58
CA SER A 67 19.78 -22.42 -15.10
C SER A 67 20.65 -21.36 -14.42
N ALA A 68 20.06 -20.28 -13.91
CA ALA A 68 20.82 -19.21 -13.29
C ALA A 68 21.61 -19.70 -12.05
N PRO A 69 22.86 -19.28 -11.84
CA PRO A 69 23.61 -19.60 -10.64
C PRO A 69 22.89 -19.09 -9.38
N ALA A 70 23.01 -19.83 -8.27
CA ALA A 70 22.48 -19.38 -6.99
C ALA A 70 23.04 -18.00 -6.60
N ALA A 71 22.23 -17.20 -5.91
CA ALA A 71 22.65 -15.89 -5.45
C ALA A 71 23.85 -16.01 -4.50
N PRO A 72 24.79 -15.05 -4.55
CA PRO A 72 25.85 -14.99 -3.56
C PRO A 72 25.29 -14.76 -2.16
N VAL A 73 26.02 -15.25 -1.15
CA VAL A 73 25.65 -15.02 0.26
C VAL A 73 25.56 -13.51 0.53
N GLY A 74 24.35 -13.03 0.82
CA GLY A 74 24.08 -11.62 1.10
C GLY A 74 23.93 -10.71 -0.14
N GLY A 75 23.75 -11.28 -1.34
CA GLY A 75 23.41 -10.54 -2.56
C GLY A 75 22.20 -11.14 -3.28
N THR A 76 21.78 -10.51 -4.37
CA THR A 76 20.66 -10.94 -5.21
C THR A 76 21.11 -11.35 -6.62
N GLN A 77 20.25 -12.07 -7.34
CA GLN A 77 20.36 -12.31 -8.78
C GLN A 77 19.14 -11.70 -9.46
N THR A 78 19.34 -10.98 -10.56
CA THR A 78 18.23 -10.34 -11.27
C THR A 78 17.98 -11.06 -12.59
N ILE A 79 16.73 -11.45 -12.84
CA ILE A 79 16.27 -11.97 -14.12
C ILE A 79 15.40 -10.88 -14.77
N HIS A 80 15.95 -10.25 -15.80
CA HIS A 80 15.32 -9.24 -16.64
C HIS A 80 14.46 -9.89 -17.71
N LEU A 81 13.20 -9.48 -17.77
CA LEU A 81 12.23 -9.91 -18.75
C LEU A 81 12.00 -8.79 -19.75
N ALA A 82 12.35 -9.05 -21.01
CA ALA A 82 12.02 -8.15 -22.11
C ALA A 82 10.48 -8.02 -22.25
N PRO A 83 9.98 -6.90 -22.83
CA PRO A 83 8.57 -6.79 -23.20
C PRO A 83 8.11 -7.97 -24.07
N GLY A 84 6.96 -8.55 -23.74
CA GLY A 84 6.44 -9.73 -24.43
C GLY A 84 5.38 -10.50 -23.63
N SER A 85 4.77 -11.49 -24.31
CA SER A 85 3.86 -12.45 -23.70
C SER A 85 4.61 -13.75 -23.38
N TYR A 86 4.60 -14.13 -22.11
CA TYR A 86 5.18 -15.36 -21.57
C TYR A 86 4.04 -16.34 -21.26
N ASP A 87 3.84 -17.31 -22.15
CA ASP A 87 2.70 -18.20 -22.15
C ASP A 87 3.07 -19.58 -22.76
N ALA A 88 2.10 -20.49 -22.82
CA ALA A 88 2.34 -21.83 -23.38
C ALA A 88 2.73 -21.80 -24.88
N ILE A 89 2.40 -20.73 -25.63
CA ILE A 89 2.77 -20.57 -27.04
C ILE A 89 4.23 -20.12 -27.15
N SER A 90 4.70 -19.22 -26.29
CA SER A 90 6.11 -18.84 -26.24
C SER A 90 7.00 -19.96 -25.70
N GLY A 91 6.41 -20.92 -24.99
CA GLY A 91 7.05 -22.14 -24.48
C GLY A 91 7.17 -22.16 -22.95
N GLU A 92 6.56 -21.19 -22.27
CA GLU A 92 6.58 -21.10 -20.82
C GLU A 92 5.80 -22.25 -20.16
N VAL A 93 6.30 -22.69 -19.01
CA VAL A 93 5.67 -23.77 -18.23
C VAL A 93 5.46 -23.28 -16.80
N PHE A 94 4.21 -23.32 -16.35
CA PHE A 94 3.80 -22.93 -15.01
C PHE A 94 3.60 -24.15 -14.09
N PRO A 95 3.84 -24.04 -12.77
CA PRO A 95 4.26 -22.83 -12.04
C PRO A 95 5.75 -22.47 -12.22
N LEU A 96 6.04 -21.17 -12.15
CA LEU A 96 7.36 -20.61 -11.98
C LEU A 96 7.72 -20.68 -10.49
N GLU A 97 8.57 -21.63 -10.13
CA GLU A 97 9.10 -21.77 -8.78
C GLU A 97 10.24 -20.76 -8.59
N LEU A 98 10.00 -19.73 -7.77
CA LEU A 98 11.06 -18.77 -7.46
C LEU A 98 12.18 -19.43 -6.66
N ARG A 99 13.29 -18.70 -6.54
CA ARG A 99 14.46 -19.13 -5.77
C ARG A 99 14.84 -18.02 -4.80
N ASP A 100 15.49 -18.41 -3.71
CA ASP A 100 15.98 -17.49 -2.69
C ASP A 100 16.85 -16.37 -3.28
N ALA A 101 16.56 -15.13 -2.90
CA ALA A 101 17.28 -13.93 -3.31
C ALA A 101 17.34 -13.71 -4.83
N PHE A 102 16.30 -14.13 -5.55
CA PHE A 102 16.08 -13.77 -6.94
C PHE A 102 15.08 -12.62 -7.08
N GLU A 103 15.41 -11.70 -7.99
CA GLU A 103 14.56 -10.61 -8.43
C GLU A 103 14.09 -10.90 -9.86
N LEU A 104 12.78 -11.04 -10.08
CA LEU A 104 12.19 -11.20 -11.40
C LEU A 104 11.61 -9.86 -11.84
N VAL A 105 12.19 -9.23 -12.86
CA VAL A 105 11.91 -7.83 -13.23
C VAL A 105 11.45 -7.73 -14.68
N GLY A 106 10.25 -7.18 -14.91
CA GLY A 106 9.82 -6.76 -16.24
C GLY A 106 10.41 -5.41 -16.61
N ASP A 107 11.34 -5.39 -17.57
CA ASP A 107 12.09 -4.18 -17.95
C ASP A 107 11.20 -3.10 -18.58
N GLY A 108 10.12 -3.51 -19.25
CA GLY A 108 9.14 -2.61 -19.85
C GLY A 108 8.01 -2.18 -18.91
N GLY A 109 7.94 -2.74 -17.69
CA GLY A 109 6.83 -2.52 -16.79
C GLY A 109 5.57 -3.37 -17.09
N PRO A 110 4.54 -3.25 -16.24
CA PRO A 110 3.38 -4.14 -16.27
C PRO A 110 2.52 -4.04 -17.52
N ASP A 111 2.58 -2.93 -18.26
CA ASP A 111 1.79 -2.75 -19.48
C ASP A 111 2.24 -3.62 -20.65
N VAL A 112 3.50 -4.07 -20.65
CA VAL A 112 4.12 -4.74 -21.81
C VAL A 112 4.85 -6.04 -21.47
N THR A 113 5.13 -6.33 -20.20
CA THR A 113 5.66 -7.62 -19.76
C THR A 113 4.52 -8.43 -19.13
N VAL A 114 4.01 -9.43 -19.86
CA VAL A 114 2.80 -10.17 -19.49
C VAL A 114 3.10 -11.65 -19.36
N LEU A 115 2.74 -12.25 -18.23
CA LEU A 115 2.66 -13.70 -18.07
C LEU A 115 1.17 -14.09 -18.19
N ASP A 116 0.85 -15.07 -19.05
CA ASP A 116 -0.52 -15.57 -19.26
C ASP A 116 -0.62 -17.06 -18.92
N GLY A 117 -1.47 -17.38 -17.93
CA GLY A 117 -1.61 -18.73 -17.39
C GLY A 117 -2.56 -19.66 -18.16
N GLY A 118 -3.19 -19.21 -19.25
CA GLY A 118 -4.09 -20.04 -20.06
C GLY A 118 -5.41 -20.48 -19.40
N GLY A 119 -5.74 -19.97 -18.22
CA GLY A 119 -7.04 -20.10 -17.53
C GLY A 119 -6.97 -20.84 -16.19
N ASP A 120 -6.12 -21.86 -16.08
CA ASP A 120 -6.10 -22.76 -14.91
C ASP A 120 -4.73 -22.85 -14.22
N ALA A 121 -3.68 -22.22 -14.77
CA ALA A 121 -2.34 -22.31 -14.20
C ALA A 121 -2.24 -21.69 -12.81
N ARG A 122 -1.34 -22.22 -11.99
CA ARG A 122 -0.76 -21.49 -10.86
C ARG A 122 0.52 -20.87 -11.37
N MET A 123 0.65 -19.55 -11.35
CA MET A 123 1.68 -18.89 -12.14
C MET A 123 3.00 -18.78 -11.39
N ILE A 124 3.05 -18.07 -10.28
CA ILE A 124 4.26 -17.90 -9.47
C ILE A 124 4.05 -18.58 -8.14
N ALA A 125 4.94 -19.53 -7.81
CA ALA A 125 4.89 -20.28 -6.58
C ALA A 125 6.15 -20.02 -5.73
N VAL A 126 5.93 -19.66 -4.48
CA VAL A 126 6.92 -19.59 -3.41
C VAL A 126 6.48 -20.62 -2.37
N TRP A 127 7.12 -21.79 -2.37
CA TRP A 127 6.72 -22.89 -1.53
C TRP A 127 7.92 -23.49 -0.79
N SER A 128 7.83 -23.64 0.54
CA SER A 128 8.69 -24.57 1.31
C SER A 128 7.96 -25.86 1.70
N ALA A 129 8.46 -26.97 1.16
CA ALA A 129 8.19 -28.32 1.64
C ALA A 129 9.51 -28.82 2.23
N VAL A 130 9.45 -29.50 3.37
CA VAL A 130 10.63 -30.03 4.10
C VAL A 130 11.60 -30.84 3.21
N ALA A 131 11.13 -31.37 2.07
CA ALA A 131 11.92 -32.12 1.10
C ALA A 131 12.64 -31.26 0.01
N SER A 132 12.27 -29.98 -0.19
CA SER A 132 12.84 -29.15 -1.26
C SER A 132 14.18 -28.50 -0.87
N GLY A 133 14.41 -28.22 0.42
CA GLY A 133 15.61 -27.52 0.88
C GLY A 133 15.71 -26.06 0.40
N ILE A 134 14.63 -25.53 -0.18
CA ILE A 134 14.50 -24.15 -0.65
C ILE A 134 13.73 -23.37 0.42
N ASN A 135 14.35 -22.35 1.01
CA ASN A 135 13.66 -21.32 1.78
C ASN A 135 13.89 -20.00 1.04
N HIS A 136 12.86 -19.17 0.88
CA HIS A 136 13.01 -17.87 0.23
C HIS A 136 13.19 -16.80 1.30
N GLY A 137 14.32 -16.13 1.31
CA GLY A 137 14.63 -15.02 2.19
C GLY A 137 14.04 -13.69 1.70
N PRO A 138 14.19 -12.63 2.51
CA PRO A 138 13.53 -11.33 2.33
C PRO A 138 13.95 -10.54 1.08
N LEU A 139 14.89 -11.07 0.29
CA LEU A 139 15.35 -10.47 -0.96
C LEU A 139 14.64 -11.03 -2.20
N THR A 140 13.67 -11.93 -2.01
CA THR A 140 12.90 -12.52 -3.12
C THR A 140 11.87 -11.51 -3.61
N LEU A 141 12.04 -11.03 -4.85
CA LEU A 141 11.28 -9.92 -5.41
C LEU A 141 10.69 -10.28 -6.76
N VAL A 142 9.51 -9.74 -7.00
CA VAL A 142 8.85 -9.77 -8.29
C VAL A 142 8.37 -8.37 -8.65
N LYS A 143 8.80 -7.84 -9.80
CA LYS A 143 8.59 -6.43 -10.14
C LYS A 143 8.14 -6.20 -11.58
N GLY A 144 7.27 -5.20 -11.78
CA GLY A 144 7.10 -4.54 -13.07
C GLY A 144 6.44 -5.40 -14.14
N LEU A 145 5.50 -6.28 -13.79
CA LEU A 145 4.88 -7.17 -14.78
C LEU A 145 3.42 -7.54 -14.46
N THR A 146 2.67 -7.95 -15.48
CA THR A 146 1.26 -8.37 -15.37
C THR A 146 1.11 -9.88 -15.36
N ARG A 147 0.22 -10.40 -14.51
CA ARG A 147 -0.25 -11.80 -14.52
C ARG A 147 -1.71 -11.82 -14.87
N GLN A 148 -2.07 -12.71 -15.78
CA GLN A 148 -3.46 -12.84 -16.19
C GLN A 148 -3.88 -14.26 -16.50
N ASN A 149 -5.20 -14.45 -16.57
CA ASN A 149 -5.84 -15.65 -17.11
C ASN A 149 -5.27 -16.92 -16.46
N ALA A 150 -5.43 -17.06 -15.15
CA ALA A 150 -4.87 -18.16 -14.37
C ALA A 150 -5.83 -18.59 -13.27
N SER A 151 -5.55 -19.70 -12.58
CA SER A 151 -6.28 -20.04 -11.35
C SER A 151 -5.70 -19.33 -10.12
N ARG A 152 -4.38 -19.07 -10.10
CA ARG A 152 -3.67 -18.29 -9.07
C ARG A 152 -2.52 -17.53 -9.70
N ALA A 153 -2.41 -16.22 -9.49
CA ALA A 153 -1.26 -15.45 -9.99
C ALA A 153 -0.05 -15.61 -9.06
N PHE A 154 -0.26 -15.49 -7.76
CA PHE A 154 0.77 -15.70 -6.75
C PHE A 154 0.29 -16.70 -5.71
N GLU A 155 1.13 -17.69 -5.41
CA GLU A 155 0.92 -18.67 -4.35
C GLU A 155 2.16 -18.68 -3.46
N VAL A 156 2.04 -18.16 -2.24
CA VAL A 156 3.07 -18.21 -1.20
C VAL A 156 2.59 -19.17 -0.12
N MET A 157 3.32 -20.26 0.08
CA MET A 157 2.96 -21.31 1.02
C MET A 157 4.14 -21.73 1.88
N SER A 158 3.95 -21.70 3.21
CA SER A 158 4.93 -22.24 4.15
C SER A 158 4.34 -23.36 4.99
N SER A 159 5.09 -24.45 5.15
CA SER A 159 4.77 -25.55 6.07
C SER A 159 5.86 -25.79 7.12
N ALA A 160 7.03 -25.15 6.96
CA ALA A 160 8.14 -25.10 7.89
C ALA A 160 9.06 -23.92 7.51
N GLY A 161 9.54 -23.15 8.50
CA GLY A 161 10.38 -21.99 8.24
C GLY A 161 9.58 -20.77 7.76
N THR A 162 10.26 -19.68 7.41
CA THR A 162 9.61 -18.44 6.95
C THR A 162 9.84 -18.25 5.47
N GLU A 163 8.76 -18.03 4.73
CA GLU A 163 8.79 -17.65 3.31
C GLU A 163 8.54 -16.15 3.15
N TYR A 164 9.35 -15.52 2.31
CA TYR A 164 9.25 -14.10 2.00
C TYR A 164 8.98 -13.88 0.52
N LEU A 165 8.19 -12.85 0.20
CA LEU A 165 8.01 -12.36 -1.16
C LEU A 165 7.62 -10.89 -1.14
N THR A 166 8.33 -10.07 -1.92
CA THR A 166 7.88 -8.72 -2.27
C THR A 166 7.35 -8.72 -3.70
N VAL A 167 6.16 -8.16 -3.91
CA VAL A 167 5.59 -7.91 -5.24
C VAL A 167 5.43 -6.41 -5.43
N GLN A 168 6.06 -5.85 -6.46
CA GLN A 168 6.15 -4.41 -6.66
C GLN A 168 5.77 -3.97 -8.07
N ASP A 169 4.99 -2.90 -8.23
CA ASP A 169 4.66 -2.32 -9.55
C ASP A 169 4.05 -3.36 -10.52
N CYS A 170 3.18 -4.23 -10.01
CA CYS A 170 2.64 -5.37 -10.75
C CYS A 170 1.12 -5.29 -10.90
N ARG A 171 0.57 -6.03 -11.87
CA ARG A 171 -0.88 -6.24 -11.99
C ARG A 171 -1.25 -7.72 -11.95
N VAL A 172 -2.35 -8.03 -11.27
CA VAL A 172 -3.01 -9.34 -11.24
C VAL A 172 -4.40 -9.15 -11.80
N LEU A 173 -4.61 -9.60 -13.03
CA LEU A 173 -5.84 -9.34 -13.78
C LEU A 173 -6.53 -10.67 -14.11
N ASP A 174 -7.85 -10.71 -13.98
CA ASP A 174 -8.66 -11.73 -14.65
C ASP A 174 -8.33 -13.19 -14.26
N VAL A 175 -7.94 -13.41 -13.00
CA VAL A 175 -7.69 -14.75 -12.44
C VAL A 175 -9.02 -15.41 -12.03
N ASN A 176 -9.19 -16.70 -12.35
CA ASN A 176 -10.42 -17.47 -12.13
C ASN A 176 -10.56 -17.98 -10.68
N GLY A 177 -9.44 -18.07 -9.95
CA GLY A 177 -9.40 -18.43 -8.53
C GLY A 177 -8.99 -17.24 -7.65
N THR A 178 -8.23 -17.51 -6.58
CA THR A 178 -7.67 -16.44 -5.74
C THR A 178 -6.51 -15.77 -6.47
N GLY A 179 -6.51 -14.44 -6.57
CA GLY A 179 -5.46 -13.69 -7.25
C GLY A 179 -4.10 -13.91 -6.59
N ILE A 180 -4.02 -13.53 -5.31
CA ILE A 180 -2.84 -13.71 -4.45
C ILE A 180 -3.23 -14.56 -3.25
N LEU A 181 -2.58 -15.71 -3.10
CA LEU A 181 -2.78 -16.65 -2.01
C LEU A 181 -1.53 -16.69 -1.13
N VAL A 182 -1.66 -16.36 0.16
CA VAL A 182 -0.60 -16.42 1.16
C VAL A 182 -1.07 -17.34 2.28
N VAL A 183 -0.38 -18.47 2.49
CA VAL A 183 -0.81 -19.48 3.47
C VAL A 183 0.36 -19.99 4.28
N ALA A 184 0.24 -19.92 5.60
CA ALA A 184 1.13 -20.57 6.54
C ALA A 184 0.42 -21.76 7.19
N THR A 185 1.08 -22.92 7.25
CA THR A 185 0.55 -24.14 7.87
C THR A 185 1.63 -24.81 8.71
N CYS A 186 1.27 -25.83 9.49
CA CYS A 186 2.28 -26.70 10.11
C CYS A 186 2.35 -28.03 9.35
N GLY A 187 3.57 -28.44 9.00
CA GLY A 187 3.89 -29.75 8.47
C GLY A 187 4.39 -30.71 9.55
N LEU A 188 4.81 -31.91 9.14
CA LEU A 188 5.36 -32.93 10.04
C LEU A 188 6.68 -32.51 10.72
N SER A 189 7.33 -31.46 10.25
CA SER A 189 8.70 -31.08 10.62
C SER A 189 8.83 -29.68 11.22
N GLY A 190 7.72 -29.01 11.47
CA GLY A 190 7.68 -27.67 12.04
C GLY A 190 6.44 -26.90 11.65
N CYS A 191 6.45 -25.62 11.97
CA CYS A 191 5.42 -24.68 11.57
C CYS A 191 5.98 -23.65 10.61
N GLY A 192 5.19 -23.35 9.58
CA GLY A 192 5.49 -22.36 8.58
C GLY A 192 5.09 -20.97 9.05
N SER A 193 5.81 -19.99 8.54
CA SER A 193 5.46 -18.58 8.59
C SER A 193 5.58 -17.97 7.19
N THR A 194 4.84 -16.89 6.95
CA THR A 194 4.99 -16.08 5.74
C THR A 194 5.13 -14.60 6.13
N ASP A 195 5.91 -13.85 5.36
CA ASP A 195 6.01 -12.39 5.42
C ASP A 195 6.04 -11.84 3.99
N VAL A 196 4.88 -11.40 3.53
CA VAL A 196 4.66 -10.98 2.14
C VAL A 196 4.35 -9.49 2.10
N GLU A 197 4.95 -8.79 1.13
CA GLU A 197 4.70 -7.37 0.88
C GLU A 197 4.17 -7.16 -0.55
N LEU A 198 3.08 -6.41 -0.66
CA LEU A 198 2.55 -5.90 -1.92
C LEU A 198 2.73 -4.38 -1.93
N ASP A 199 3.42 -3.85 -2.93
CA ASP A 199 3.69 -2.42 -3.07
C ASP A 199 3.35 -1.93 -4.49
N ARG A 200 2.38 -1.01 -4.61
CA ARG A 200 1.87 -0.53 -5.91
C ARG A 200 1.41 -1.67 -6.82
N VAL A 201 0.60 -2.56 -6.26
CA VAL A 201 0.01 -3.70 -6.96
C VAL A 201 -1.46 -3.44 -7.24
N GLU A 202 -1.88 -3.66 -8.48
CA GLU A 202 -3.30 -3.70 -8.87
C GLU A 202 -3.79 -5.15 -8.90
N VAL A 203 -4.90 -5.44 -8.21
CA VAL A 203 -5.54 -6.75 -8.19
C VAL A 203 -6.99 -6.59 -8.64
N ARG A 204 -7.28 -7.06 -9.86
CA ARG A 204 -8.62 -7.12 -10.43
C ARG A 204 -8.97 -8.56 -10.73
N ASN A 205 -9.94 -9.14 -10.01
CA ASN A 205 -10.06 -10.59 -9.98
C ASN A 205 -11.46 -11.17 -10.21
N ARG A 206 -11.56 -12.36 -10.84
CA ARG A 206 -12.87 -13.01 -11.05
C ARG A 206 -13.35 -13.82 -9.85
N ARG A 207 -12.69 -13.72 -8.69
CA ARG A 207 -13.13 -14.32 -7.42
C ARG A 207 -12.66 -13.50 -6.21
N VAL A 208 -11.73 -14.03 -5.41
CA VAL A 208 -11.17 -13.34 -4.23
C VAL A 208 -9.86 -12.68 -4.64
N GLY A 209 -9.73 -11.36 -4.47
CA GLY A 209 -8.51 -10.64 -4.84
C GLY A 209 -7.28 -11.19 -4.13
N VAL A 210 -7.27 -11.07 -2.80
CA VAL A 210 -6.17 -11.52 -1.94
C VAL A 210 -6.71 -12.38 -0.80
N TYR A 211 -6.03 -13.48 -0.50
CA TYR A 211 -6.34 -14.34 0.64
C TYR A 211 -5.08 -14.64 1.45
N VAL A 212 -5.05 -14.20 2.71
CA VAL A 212 -4.00 -14.52 3.67
C VAL A 212 -4.57 -15.45 4.74
N ASN A 213 -3.88 -16.56 5.05
CA ASN A 213 -4.37 -17.54 6.01
C ASN A 213 -3.30 -18.27 6.84
N SER A 214 -3.52 -18.38 8.15
CA SER A 214 -2.82 -19.32 9.05
C SER A 214 -3.64 -20.60 9.29
N GLY A 215 -3.28 -21.67 8.59
CA GLY A 215 -4.05 -22.92 8.53
C GLY A 215 -3.87 -23.87 9.73
N HIS A 216 -3.11 -23.51 10.75
CA HIS A 216 -2.82 -24.36 11.91
C HIS A 216 -2.44 -23.54 13.15
N SER A 217 -2.67 -24.09 14.34
CA SER A 217 -2.51 -23.49 15.68
C SER A 217 -1.17 -22.81 16.04
N GLN A 218 -0.16 -22.90 15.18
CA GLN A 218 1.21 -22.47 15.43
C GLN A 218 1.86 -21.82 14.20
N ALA A 219 1.12 -21.70 13.09
CA ALA A 219 1.60 -21.13 11.84
C ALA A 219 1.23 -19.65 11.73
N HIS A 220 2.11 -18.79 11.23
CA HIS A 220 1.85 -17.35 11.20
C HIS A 220 1.84 -16.80 9.78
N ALA A 221 0.76 -16.14 9.37
CA ALA A 221 0.68 -15.53 8.06
C ALA A 221 0.66 -14.00 8.16
N LYS A 222 1.70 -13.33 7.64
CA LYS A 222 1.77 -11.87 7.61
C LYS A 222 1.71 -11.35 6.18
N LEU A 223 0.87 -10.35 5.97
CA LEU A 223 0.73 -9.63 4.71
C LEU A 223 0.72 -8.12 4.95
N THR A 224 1.63 -7.41 4.26
CA THR A 224 1.66 -5.95 4.22
C THR A 224 1.26 -5.48 2.81
N VAL A 225 0.32 -4.55 2.71
CA VAL A 225 -0.23 -4.04 1.45
C VAL A 225 -0.14 -2.53 1.44
N ILE A 226 0.65 -1.99 0.50
CA ILE A 226 1.07 -0.60 0.48
C ILE A 226 0.78 0.00 -0.90
N ASP A 227 0.10 1.15 -0.95
CA ASP A 227 -0.14 1.89 -2.20
C ASP A 227 -0.80 1.02 -3.29
N CYS A 228 -1.59 0.02 -2.89
CA CYS A 228 -2.21 -0.95 -3.79
C CYS A 228 -3.67 -0.61 -4.12
N GLU A 229 -4.19 -1.30 -5.12
CA GLU A 229 -5.60 -1.23 -5.51
C GLU A 229 -6.17 -2.63 -5.69
N VAL A 230 -7.20 -2.99 -4.93
CA VAL A 230 -7.96 -4.24 -5.07
C VAL A 230 -9.36 -3.90 -5.55
N VAL A 231 -9.66 -4.23 -6.79
CA VAL A 231 -10.81 -3.68 -7.52
C VAL A 231 -11.63 -4.78 -8.21
N ASP A 232 -12.95 -4.58 -8.28
CA ASP A 232 -13.88 -5.40 -9.08
C ASP A 232 -13.74 -6.91 -8.86
N CYS A 233 -13.45 -7.32 -7.61
CA CYS A 233 -13.32 -8.73 -7.26
C CYS A 233 -14.71 -9.37 -7.19
N SER A 234 -14.99 -10.40 -7.99
CA SER A 234 -16.37 -10.95 -8.06
C SER A 234 -16.91 -11.51 -6.73
N SER A 235 -16.04 -11.85 -5.78
CA SER A 235 -16.39 -12.36 -4.45
C SER A 235 -16.01 -11.39 -3.34
N HIS A 236 -14.74 -11.27 -2.98
CA HIS A 236 -14.26 -10.42 -1.89
C HIS A 236 -12.96 -9.75 -2.33
N GLY A 237 -12.70 -8.55 -1.84
CA GLY A 237 -11.43 -7.87 -2.10
C GLY A 237 -10.28 -8.61 -1.43
N ILE A 238 -10.19 -8.49 -0.10
CA ILE A 238 -9.19 -9.14 0.74
C ILE A 238 -9.89 -9.99 1.80
N ILE A 239 -9.41 -11.21 1.99
CA ILE A 239 -9.80 -12.05 3.11
C ILE A 239 -8.56 -12.33 3.97
N GLU A 240 -8.69 -12.10 5.26
CA GLU A 240 -7.76 -12.57 6.29
C GLU A 240 -8.46 -13.69 7.06
N GLY A 241 -7.98 -14.92 6.89
CA GLY A 241 -8.53 -16.10 7.54
C GLY A 241 -7.58 -16.67 8.59
N ASP A 242 -8.09 -17.07 9.75
CA ASP A 242 -7.28 -17.80 10.73
C ASP A 242 -7.96 -19.09 11.19
N ALA A 243 -7.21 -20.20 11.09
CA ALA A 243 -7.57 -21.52 11.58
C ALA A 243 -6.63 -22.00 12.72
N GLY A 244 -5.92 -21.08 13.39
CA GLY A 244 -5.39 -21.28 14.73
C GLY A 244 -4.07 -20.60 15.08
N GLY A 245 -3.31 -20.11 14.11
CA GLY A 245 -1.91 -19.75 14.33
C GLY A 245 -1.62 -18.25 14.33
N GLY A 246 -2.60 -17.44 13.94
CA GLY A 246 -2.49 -16.00 13.83
C GLY A 246 -2.22 -15.55 12.39
N ALA A 247 -3.09 -14.67 11.91
CA ALA A 247 -2.87 -13.89 10.71
C ALA A 247 -2.69 -12.42 11.11
N GLU A 248 -1.81 -11.73 10.39
CA GLU A 248 -1.57 -10.30 10.52
C GLU A 248 -1.68 -9.63 9.15
N LEU A 249 -2.56 -8.63 9.05
CA LEU A 249 -2.73 -7.81 7.86
C LEU A 249 -2.46 -6.34 8.18
N GLU A 250 -1.59 -5.71 7.39
CA GLU A 250 -1.38 -4.26 7.45
C GLU A 250 -1.68 -3.64 6.08
N LEU A 251 -2.70 -2.78 6.03
CA LEU A 251 -3.06 -1.99 4.86
C LEU A 251 -2.64 -0.54 5.07
N LEU A 252 -1.88 -0.01 4.11
CA LEU A 252 -1.41 1.37 4.10
C LEU A 252 -1.69 2.00 2.74
N ARG A 253 -2.38 3.14 2.71
CA ARG A 253 -2.66 3.89 1.47
C ARG A 253 -3.22 3.01 0.34
N THR A 254 -4.08 2.06 0.70
CA THR A 254 -4.62 1.08 -0.25
C THR A 254 -6.08 1.38 -0.55
N ARG A 255 -6.51 1.12 -1.79
CA ARG A 255 -7.90 1.23 -2.23
C ARG A 255 -8.52 -0.15 -2.39
N ILE A 256 -9.70 -0.38 -1.82
CA ILE A 256 -10.48 -1.61 -2.01
C ILE A 256 -11.89 -1.25 -2.45
N HIS A 257 -12.28 -1.59 -3.69
CA HIS A 257 -13.58 -1.17 -4.20
C HIS A 257 -14.20 -2.09 -5.25
N GLY A 258 -15.53 -1.97 -5.42
CA GLY A 258 -16.27 -2.68 -6.46
C GLY A 258 -16.37 -4.20 -6.25
N SER A 259 -16.04 -4.73 -5.07
CA SER A 259 -16.10 -6.18 -4.83
C SER A 259 -17.54 -6.68 -4.71
N GLY A 260 -17.81 -7.90 -5.18
CA GLY A 260 -19.13 -8.54 -5.16
C GLY A 260 -19.63 -8.99 -3.77
N GLY A 261 -18.83 -8.77 -2.73
CA GLY A 261 -19.08 -9.09 -1.33
C GLY A 261 -18.29 -8.12 -0.46
N GLU A 262 -17.72 -8.59 0.65
CA GLU A 262 -16.91 -7.72 1.53
C GLU A 262 -15.68 -7.11 0.82
N GLY A 263 -15.38 -5.86 1.13
CA GLY A 263 -14.10 -5.24 0.75
C GLY A 263 -12.94 -5.93 1.47
N LEU A 264 -12.96 -5.88 2.80
CA LEU A 264 -12.05 -6.61 3.68
C LEU A 264 -12.85 -7.52 4.62
N TRP A 265 -12.54 -8.82 4.63
CA TRP A 265 -13.15 -9.78 5.53
C TRP A 265 -12.11 -10.42 6.45
N LEU A 266 -12.16 -10.04 7.72
CA LEU A 266 -11.44 -10.71 8.80
C LEU A 266 -12.33 -11.82 9.32
N ILE A 267 -11.89 -13.05 9.15
CA ILE A 267 -12.63 -14.22 9.56
C ILE A 267 -11.77 -15.14 10.38
N GLN A 268 -12.27 -15.41 11.58
CA GLN A 268 -11.70 -16.45 12.41
C GLN A 268 -12.70 -17.61 12.51
N ASP A 269 -12.33 -18.76 11.95
CA ASP A 269 -13.10 -19.99 12.08
C ASP A 269 -12.75 -20.72 13.39
N ASN A 270 -13.56 -21.72 13.76
CA ASN A 270 -13.45 -22.40 15.05
C ASN A 270 -12.13 -23.15 15.20
N VAL A 271 -11.37 -22.80 16.24
CA VAL A 271 -10.09 -23.46 16.54
C VAL A 271 -10.07 -23.94 17.98
N LEU A 272 -9.54 -25.15 18.16
CA LEU A 272 -9.29 -25.80 19.45
C LEU A 272 -8.15 -25.14 20.26
N THR A 273 -7.49 -24.09 19.74
CA THR A 273 -6.43 -23.34 20.43
C THR A 273 -6.67 -21.82 20.40
N PRO A 274 -6.31 -21.07 21.45
CA PRO A 274 -6.35 -19.60 21.45
C PRO A 274 -5.48 -19.01 20.33
N ASN A 275 -5.99 -18.01 19.62
CA ASN A 275 -5.32 -17.33 18.52
C ASN A 275 -5.81 -15.88 18.37
N MET A 276 -5.13 -15.11 17.52
CA MET A 276 -5.44 -13.71 17.32
C MET A 276 -5.35 -13.38 15.83
N THR A 277 -6.44 -12.88 15.26
CA THR A 277 -6.48 -12.27 13.92
C THR A 277 -6.37 -10.77 14.10
N HIS A 278 -5.44 -10.12 13.41
CA HIS A 278 -5.16 -8.70 13.65
C HIS A 278 -4.92 -7.94 12.35
N ALA A 279 -5.80 -6.97 12.10
CA ALA A 279 -5.71 -6.08 10.95
C ALA A 279 -5.52 -4.62 11.36
N LYS A 280 -4.60 -3.94 10.69
CA LYS A 280 -4.44 -2.49 10.73
C LYS A 280 -4.76 -1.90 9.36
N VAL A 281 -5.68 -0.94 9.33
CA VAL A 281 -6.10 -0.23 8.13
C VAL A 281 -5.79 1.25 8.32
N THR A 282 -4.81 1.75 7.57
CA THR A 282 -4.29 3.10 7.74
C THR A 282 -4.29 3.85 6.42
N ASP A 283 -4.89 5.04 6.41
CA ASP A 283 -4.88 5.92 5.24
C ASP A 283 -5.50 5.27 3.98
N CYS A 284 -6.47 4.36 4.16
CA CYS A 284 -7.07 3.58 3.09
C CYS A 284 -8.45 4.09 2.67
N LEU A 285 -8.83 3.78 1.43
CA LEU A 285 -10.19 3.98 0.92
C LEU A 285 -10.84 2.62 0.68
N ILE A 286 -12.00 2.36 1.29
CA ILE A 286 -12.78 1.14 1.07
C ILE A 286 -14.19 1.54 0.66
N SER A 287 -14.58 1.26 -0.59
CA SER A 287 -15.78 1.85 -1.14
C SER A 287 -16.54 0.99 -2.13
N SER A 288 -17.85 1.20 -2.28
CA SER A 288 -18.63 0.58 -3.35
C SER A 288 -18.56 -0.95 -3.40
N ASN A 289 -18.35 -1.61 -2.27
CA ASN A 289 -18.41 -3.08 -2.18
C ASN A 289 -19.85 -3.52 -1.89
N ALA A 290 -20.28 -4.65 -2.48
CA ALA A 290 -21.65 -5.12 -2.35
C ALA A 290 -21.98 -5.68 -0.94
N GLY A 291 -20.95 -6.07 -0.18
CA GLY A 291 -21.03 -6.37 1.25
C GLY A 291 -20.63 -5.17 2.11
N ALA A 292 -20.17 -5.43 3.32
CA ALA A 292 -19.48 -4.46 4.16
C ALA A 292 -18.18 -3.97 3.52
N GLY A 293 -17.79 -2.74 3.86
CA GLY A 293 -16.45 -2.26 3.61
C GLY A 293 -15.44 -3.11 4.37
N ILE A 294 -15.63 -3.25 5.69
CA ILE A 294 -14.86 -4.15 6.53
C ILE A 294 -15.81 -5.02 7.36
N LYS A 295 -15.61 -6.34 7.31
CA LYS A 295 -16.29 -7.31 8.17
C LYS A 295 -15.29 -7.97 9.11
N ALA A 296 -15.47 -7.81 10.41
CA ALA A 296 -14.74 -8.54 11.45
C ALA A 296 -15.65 -9.60 12.06
N GLU A 297 -15.37 -10.87 11.78
CA GLU A 297 -16.21 -11.99 12.16
C GLU A 297 -15.44 -13.05 12.95
N LEU A 298 -15.97 -13.42 14.11
CA LEU A 298 -15.48 -14.53 14.92
C LEU A 298 -16.52 -15.64 14.99
N ARG A 299 -16.23 -16.83 14.45
CA ARG A 299 -17.15 -17.99 14.45
C ARG A 299 -16.76 -19.00 15.56
N LYS A 300 -17.45 -18.93 16.71
CA LYS A 300 -17.09 -19.65 17.96
C LYS A 300 -18.04 -20.81 18.33
N ASP A 301 -17.51 -21.93 18.87
CA ASP A 301 -18.26 -23.02 19.57
C ASP A 301 -17.92 -23.23 21.07
N ASN A 302 -17.28 -22.25 21.72
CA ASN A 302 -17.20 -22.04 23.19
C ASN A 302 -15.95 -22.54 23.97
N LEU A 303 -14.79 -22.82 23.37
CA LEU A 303 -13.69 -23.47 24.12
C LEU A 303 -12.33 -22.74 24.19
N THR A 304 -12.13 -21.59 23.54
CA THR A 304 -10.79 -20.94 23.46
C THR A 304 -10.83 -19.41 23.61
N ASN A 305 -9.73 -18.83 24.12
CA ASN A 305 -9.52 -17.40 24.32
C ASN A 305 -8.97 -16.74 23.04
N SER A 306 -9.74 -16.83 21.96
CA SER A 306 -9.39 -16.25 20.66
C SER A 306 -9.90 -14.83 20.51
N ARG A 307 -9.35 -14.06 19.57
CA ARG A 307 -9.62 -12.63 19.43
C ARG A 307 -9.48 -12.15 17.99
N VAL A 308 -10.39 -11.28 17.53
CA VAL A 308 -10.24 -10.49 16.31
C VAL A 308 -10.01 -9.04 16.67
N ASP A 309 -8.92 -8.46 16.19
CA ASP A 309 -8.55 -7.07 16.39
C ASP A 309 -8.53 -6.30 15.08
N LEU A 310 -9.31 -5.22 15.03
CA LEU A 310 -9.33 -4.30 13.91
C LEU A 310 -9.02 -2.88 14.40
N GLY A 311 -7.93 -2.32 13.87
CA GLY A 311 -7.61 -0.91 14.00
C GLY A 311 -7.78 -0.17 12.68
N VAL A 312 -8.72 0.76 12.60
CA VAL A 312 -8.90 1.64 11.45
C VAL A 312 -8.50 3.06 11.82
N THR A 313 -7.52 3.60 11.11
CA THR A 313 -6.99 4.92 11.37
C THR A 313 -6.98 5.75 10.10
N ARG A 314 -7.54 6.96 10.18
CA ARG A 314 -7.52 7.97 9.12
C ARG A 314 -7.87 7.41 7.74
N SER A 315 -8.94 6.62 7.67
CA SER A 315 -9.40 5.92 6.46
C SER A 315 -10.83 6.34 6.12
N THR A 316 -11.24 6.13 4.88
CA THR A 316 -12.57 6.48 4.37
C THR A 316 -13.28 5.20 3.93
N ILE A 317 -14.43 4.91 4.52
CA ILE A 317 -15.23 3.70 4.27
C ILE A 317 -16.64 4.11 3.85
N VAL A 318 -16.96 4.01 2.56
CA VAL A 318 -18.11 4.71 1.98
C VAL A 318 -18.85 3.93 0.91
N ASP A 319 -20.15 4.14 0.77
CA ASP A 319 -20.98 3.54 -0.29
C ASP A 319 -20.93 1.99 -0.34
N ASN A 320 -20.72 1.33 0.79
CA ASN A 320 -20.83 -0.12 0.92
C ASN A 320 -22.20 -0.50 1.51
N HIS A 321 -22.51 -1.80 1.59
CA HIS A 321 -23.71 -2.23 2.32
C HIS A 321 -23.59 -1.85 3.80
N TYR A 322 -22.55 -2.31 4.49
CA TYR A 322 -22.20 -1.84 5.83
C TYR A 322 -20.85 -1.12 5.78
N GLY A 323 -20.63 -0.09 6.59
CA GLY A 323 -19.30 0.52 6.68
C GLY A 323 -18.33 -0.45 7.36
N VAL A 324 -18.49 -0.61 8.67
CA VAL A 324 -17.76 -1.60 9.48
C VAL A 324 -18.74 -2.51 10.19
N GLU A 325 -18.73 -3.80 9.83
CA GLU A 325 -19.53 -4.85 10.46
C GLU A 325 -18.66 -5.64 11.45
N ALA A 326 -19.05 -5.68 12.73
CA ALA A 326 -18.38 -6.45 13.76
C ALA A 326 -19.35 -7.49 14.34
N PHE A 327 -19.15 -8.77 14.02
CA PHE A 327 -20.11 -9.82 14.36
C PHE A 327 -19.48 -10.99 15.15
N CYS A 328 -20.15 -11.37 16.24
CA CYS A 328 -19.88 -12.58 17.01
C CYS A 328 -21.22 -13.35 17.22
N PRO A 329 -21.39 -14.57 16.66
CA PRO A 329 -22.66 -15.30 16.66
C PRO A 329 -23.07 -15.96 17.98
N THR A 330 -22.22 -16.01 19.03
CA THR A 330 -22.53 -16.79 20.25
C THR A 330 -22.01 -16.17 21.55
N GLY A 331 -22.81 -16.34 22.61
CA GLY A 331 -22.62 -15.72 23.92
C GLY A 331 -21.36 -16.13 24.68
N TRP A 332 -20.95 -15.23 25.57
CA TRP A 332 -19.96 -15.34 26.66
C TRP A 332 -18.62 -14.58 26.53
N SER A 333 -18.37 -13.74 25.50
CA SER A 333 -17.41 -12.61 25.54
C SER A 333 -17.40 -11.80 24.23
N PRO A 334 -17.27 -10.45 24.24
CA PRO A 334 -16.93 -9.68 23.04
C PRO A 334 -15.44 -9.87 22.73
N ASP A 335 -15.14 -10.92 21.98
CA ASP A 335 -13.78 -11.27 21.56
C ASP A 335 -13.41 -10.61 20.20
N VAL A 336 -14.28 -9.74 19.69
CA VAL A 336 -14.02 -8.87 18.53
C VAL A 336 -13.83 -7.45 19.07
N PHE A 337 -12.69 -6.84 18.77
CA PHE A 337 -12.35 -5.50 19.21
C PHE A 337 -12.07 -4.63 17.99
N VAL A 338 -12.91 -3.61 17.82
CA VAL A 338 -12.76 -2.61 16.77
C VAL A 338 -12.39 -1.28 17.40
N SER A 339 -11.39 -0.63 16.82
CA SER A 339 -11.01 0.75 17.11
C SER A 339 -11.04 1.59 15.84
N LEU A 340 -11.74 2.72 15.89
CA LEU A 340 -11.86 3.69 14.81
C LEU A 340 -11.29 5.04 15.28
N SER A 341 -10.40 5.63 14.49
CA SER A 341 -9.78 6.90 14.84
C SER A 341 -9.55 7.76 13.60
N GLY A 342 -10.13 8.96 13.57
CA GLY A 342 -9.93 9.87 12.43
C GLY A 342 -10.57 9.36 11.14
N ALA A 343 -11.53 8.45 11.18
CA ALA A 343 -12.11 7.81 9.99
C ALA A 343 -13.38 8.53 9.51
N ILE A 344 -13.64 8.46 8.21
CA ILE A 344 -14.96 8.79 7.63
C ILE A 344 -15.65 7.46 7.34
N VAL A 345 -16.82 7.24 7.93
CA VAL A 345 -17.69 6.10 7.62
C VAL A 345 -19.05 6.69 7.25
N TYR A 346 -19.35 6.74 5.95
CA TYR A 346 -20.45 7.56 5.45
C TYR A 346 -21.11 6.95 4.21
N GLY A 347 -22.43 7.11 4.09
CA GLY A 347 -23.16 6.73 2.87
C GLY A 347 -23.28 5.21 2.69
N ASN A 348 -22.99 4.42 3.73
CA ASN A 348 -23.30 3.00 3.75
C ASN A 348 -24.79 2.81 4.12
N LEU A 349 -25.34 1.58 4.05
CA LEU A 349 -26.70 1.34 4.56
C LEU A 349 -26.76 1.48 6.09
N ASP A 350 -25.71 1.01 6.76
CA ASP A 350 -25.40 1.24 8.17
C ASP A 350 -23.90 1.53 8.24
N ASP A 351 -23.48 2.60 8.90
CA ASP A 351 -22.07 2.98 8.90
C ASP A 351 -21.27 2.08 9.86
N VAL A 352 -21.84 1.78 11.03
CA VAL A 352 -21.27 0.82 11.98
C VAL A 352 -22.33 -0.18 12.44
N TYR A 353 -22.02 -1.47 12.33
CA TYR A 353 -22.96 -2.53 12.72
C TYR A 353 -22.29 -3.49 13.70
N GLU A 354 -22.89 -3.67 14.88
CA GLU A 354 -22.45 -4.65 15.87
C GLU A 354 -23.60 -5.47 16.44
N ASN A 355 -23.26 -6.59 17.08
CA ASN A 355 -24.23 -7.36 17.86
C ASN A 355 -24.64 -6.57 19.12
N PRO A 356 -25.94 -6.24 19.33
CA PRO A 356 -26.39 -5.48 20.50
C PRO A 356 -26.07 -6.11 21.85
N GLU A 357 -25.87 -7.43 21.90
CA GLU A 357 -25.52 -8.15 23.13
C GLU A 357 -24.01 -8.13 23.42
N HIS A 358 -23.19 -7.73 22.44
CA HIS A 358 -21.73 -7.80 22.48
C HIS A 358 -21.11 -6.60 21.77
N ALA A 359 -20.94 -5.50 22.51
CA ALA A 359 -20.25 -4.32 22.00
C ALA A 359 -18.80 -4.67 21.58
N ALA A 360 -18.50 -4.49 20.30
CA ALA A 360 -17.21 -4.74 19.68
C ALA A 360 -16.43 -3.43 19.45
N PHE A 361 -17.14 -2.31 19.28
CA PHE A 361 -16.52 -1.00 19.12
C PHE A 361 -16.00 -0.47 20.46
N THR A 362 -14.70 -0.69 20.69
CA THR A 362 -14.07 -0.41 22.00
C THR A 362 -13.50 0.99 22.11
N THR A 363 -13.14 1.61 21.00
CA THR A 363 -12.69 3.01 20.96
C THR A 363 -13.05 3.62 19.62
N VAL A 364 -13.95 4.59 19.62
CA VAL A 364 -14.36 5.36 18.42
C VAL A 364 -14.15 6.83 18.75
N ARG A 365 -13.30 7.53 17.99
CA ARG A 365 -12.90 8.90 18.31
C ARG A 365 -12.52 9.71 17.06
N PHE A 366 -12.84 11.00 17.06
CA PHE A 366 -12.56 11.92 15.95
C PHE A 366 -12.99 11.37 14.58
N CYS A 367 -14.09 10.62 14.53
CA CYS A 367 -14.65 10.08 13.30
C CYS A 367 -15.87 10.87 12.84
N ASP A 368 -16.08 10.90 11.53
CA ASP A 368 -17.35 11.28 10.93
C ASP A 368 -18.13 10.00 10.61
N ILE A 369 -19.20 9.73 11.36
CA ILE A 369 -20.05 8.54 11.20
C ILE A 369 -21.44 9.03 10.78
N GLY A 370 -21.77 8.81 9.51
CA GLY A 370 -22.81 9.53 8.79
C GLY A 370 -24.24 9.34 9.33
N ASP A 371 -24.55 8.17 9.87
CA ASP A 371 -25.86 7.85 10.46
C ASP A 371 -26.08 8.40 11.88
N GLY A 372 -25.05 8.97 12.50
CA GLY A 372 -25.11 9.57 13.84
C GLY A 372 -24.56 8.70 14.96
N ASP A 373 -24.10 7.48 14.68
CA ASP A 373 -23.52 6.64 15.70
C ASP A 373 -22.27 7.28 16.33
N PHE A 374 -22.18 7.16 17.66
CA PHE A 374 -21.16 7.81 18.50
C PHE A 374 -21.08 9.34 18.45
N ALA A 375 -21.96 10.04 17.71
CA ALA A 375 -21.91 11.49 17.55
C ALA A 375 -21.94 12.23 18.91
N GLY A 376 -21.05 13.22 19.07
CA GLY A 376 -20.90 14.01 20.30
C GLY A 376 -20.05 13.35 21.39
N SER A 377 -19.56 12.13 21.19
CA SER A 377 -18.61 11.46 22.08
C SER A 377 -17.19 11.50 21.51
N LEU A 378 -16.16 11.72 22.33
CA LEU A 378 -14.74 11.62 21.95
C LEU A 378 -14.34 12.31 20.62
N GLY A 379 -14.96 13.44 20.30
CA GLY A 379 -14.71 14.19 19.07
C GLY A 379 -15.38 13.64 17.82
N ASN A 380 -16.24 12.63 17.93
CA ASN A 380 -17.03 12.11 16.82
C ASN A 380 -18.17 13.06 16.47
N PHE A 381 -18.51 13.11 15.18
CA PHE A 381 -19.61 13.89 14.64
C PHE A 381 -20.26 13.14 13.47
N ALA A 382 -21.33 13.70 12.94
CA ALA A 382 -22.08 13.17 11.81
C ALA A 382 -22.47 14.34 10.90
N ALA A 383 -21.82 14.45 9.75
CA ALA A 383 -22.10 15.48 8.77
C ALA A 383 -21.84 14.96 7.35
N ASP A 384 -22.30 15.69 6.33
CA ASP A 384 -21.92 15.38 4.94
C ASP A 384 -20.43 15.71 4.75
N PRO A 385 -19.56 14.74 4.39
CA PRO A 385 -18.13 14.98 4.20
C PRO A 385 -17.82 15.92 3.04
N LEU A 386 -18.79 16.20 2.16
CA LEU A 386 -18.63 17.05 0.98
C LEU A 386 -17.54 16.54 0.02
N PHE A 387 -17.69 15.30 -0.45
CA PHE A 387 -16.77 14.72 -1.44
C PHE A 387 -16.77 15.48 -2.78
N VAL A 388 -15.65 15.41 -3.51
CA VAL A 388 -15.48 16.06 -4.82
C VAL A 388 -16.39 15.43 -5.88
N ASP A 389 -16.29 14.13 -6.09
CA ASP A 389 -17.08 13.39 -7.08
C ASP A 389 -17.15 11.89 -6.74
N PRO A 390 -18.00 11.50 -5.76
CA PRO A 390 -18.13 10.11 -5.33
C PRO A 390 -18.63 9.20 -6.45
N SER A 391 -19.37 9.73 -7.44
CA SER A 391 -19.85 8.95 -8.59
C SER A 391 -18.73 8.43 -9.50
N ASN A 392 -17.54 9.02 -9.40
CA ASN A 392 -16.32 8.61 -10.10
C ASN A 392 -15.22 8.17 -9.12
N LEU A 393 -15.59 7.75 -7.90
CA LEU A 393 -14.68 7.30 -6.84
C LEU A 393 -13.68 8.36 -6.34
N ASP A 394 -13.96 9.65 -6.58
CA ASP A 394 -13.16 10.76 -6.06
C ASP A 394 -13.72 11.24 -4.72
N TYR A 395 -13.33 10.51 -3.67
CA TYR A 395 -13.69 10.78 -2.27
C TYR A 395 -12.72 11.75 -1.57
N ARG A 396 -11.98 12.56 -2.32
CA ARG A 396 -11.28 13.72 -1.74
C ARG A 396 -12.32 14.68 -1.17
N LEU A 397 -11.94 15.39 -0.10
CA LEU A 397 -12.78 16.45 0.47
C LEU A 397 -12.78 17.68 -0.45
N ARG A 398 -13.85 18.46 -0.39
CA ARG A 398 -13.93 19.77 -1.03
C ARG A 398 -13.92 20.89 0.00
N TRP A 399 -13.70 22.12 -0.47
CA TRP A 399 -13.71 23.31 0.40
C TRP A 399 -14.95 23.37 1.30
N ALA A 400 -14.75 23.75 2.57
CA ALA A 400 -15.77 23.84 3.62
C ALA A 400 -16.37 22.49 4.08
N SER A 401 -15.70 21.37 3.79
CA SER A 401 -16.02 20.09 4.41
C SER A 401 -15.90 20.18 5.94
N PRO A 402 -16.84 19.58 6.71
CA PRO A 402 -16.73 19.49 8.17
C PRO A 402 -15.58 18.57 8.63
N CYS A 403 -15.04 17.76 7.72
CA CYS A 403 -13.93 16.84 7.99
C CYS A 403 -12.56 17.51 7.89
N ILE A 404 -12.50 18.75 7.39
CA ILE A 404 -11.26 19.52 7.31
C ILE A 404 -10.86 19.95 8.72
N GLU A 405 -9.63 19.63 9.12
CA GLU A 405 -8.97 20.10 10.34
C GLU A 405 -9.64 19.72 11.67
N THR A 406 -10.54 18.74 11.64
CA THR A 406 -11.28 18.21 12.80
C THR A 406 -10.76 16.86 13.31
N GLY A 407 -9.67 16.36 12.73
CA GLY A 407 -9.02 15.10 13.11
C GLY A 407 -8.25 15.15 14.43
N ASP A 408 -7.78 13.99 14.88
CA ASP A 408 -7.01 13.85 16.12
C ASP A 408 -5.59 14.44 16.00
N GLY A 409 -5.28 15.43 16.82
CA GLY A 409 -3.95 16.04 16.91
C GLY A 409 -2.82 15.13 17.43
N LEU A 410 -3.12 13.91 17.88
CA LEU A 410 -2.12 12.94 18.34
C LEU A 410 -1.51 12.08 17.23
N PHE A 411 -1.92 12.28 15.96
CA PHE A 411 -1.32 11.57 14.84
C PHE A 411 0.12 12.05 14.54
N ALA A 412 0.93 11.17 13.95
CA ALA A 412 2.29 11.50 13.57
C ALA A 412 2.32 12.39 12.31
N ALA A 413 2.89 13.59 12.45
CA ALA A 413 3.14 14.51 11.33
C ALA A 413 4.15 13.93 10.32
N GLY A 414 4.09 14.38 9.07
CA GLY A 414 5.02 13.99 8.00
C GLY A 414 4.78 12.61 7.38
N THR A 415 3.62 11.98 7.65
CA THR A 415 3.23 10.71 7.04
C THR A 415 2.50 10.95 5.71
N LEU A 416 2.89 10.23 4.65
CA LEU A 416 2.23 10.28 3.34
C LEU A 416 0.84 9.65 3.40
N LYS A 417 -0.12 10.29 2.71
CA LYS A 417 -1.53 9.89 2.56
C LYS A 417 -1.81 9.18 1.23
N LEU A 418 -3.05 8.72 1.02
CA LEU A 418 -3.46 8.04 -0.22
C LEU A 418 -3.24 8.88 -1.50
N ALA A 419 -3.26 10.22 -1.40
CA ALA A 419 -2.92 11.14 -2.50
C ALA A 419 -1.49 11.71 -2.41
N HIS A 420 -0.65 11.16 -1.53
CA HIS A 420 0.76 11.51 -1.32
C HIS A 420 1.02 12.95 -0.86
N ASN A 421 0.00 13.66 -0.36
CA ASN A 421 0.19 14.91 0.36
C ASN A 421 0.75 14.64 1.77
N ALA A 422 1.62 15.54 2.25
CA ALA A 422 2.06 15.54 3.65
C ALA A 422 0.92 15.97 4.59
N ARG A 423 1.03 15.62 5.87
CA ARG A 423 0.11 16.04 6.95
C ARG A 423 0.87 16.67 8.12
N PRO A 424 0.26 17.62 8.87
CA PRO A 424 -1.02 18.29 8.57
C PRO A 424 -0.91 19.34 7.44
N ILE A 425 -2.03 19.90 6.99
CA ILE A 425 -2.10 21.04 6.04
C ILE A 425 -3.11 22.06 6.60
N ASP A 426 -2.81 23.36 6.46
CA ASP A 426 -3.79 24.46 6.65
C ASP A 426 -4.88 24.39 5.57
N GLY A 427 -5.96 23.68 5.90
CA GLY A 427 -7.04 23.33 5.00
C GLY A 427 -8.10 24.44 4.89
N ASP A 428 -8.39 25.15 5.98
CA ASP A 428 -9.39 26.21 6.04
C ASP A 428 -8.83 27.63 5.84
N LEU A 429 -7.51 27.74 5.65
CA LEU A 429 -6.76 28.95 5.40
C LEU A 429 -6.85 29.95 6.56
N ASP A 430 -6.79 29.46 7.80
CA ASP A 430 -6.73 30.27 9.03
C ASP A 430 -5.30 30.48 9.57
N THR A 431 -4.28 29.95 8.88
CA THR A 431 -2.84 29.94 9.23
C THR A 431 -2.42 28.94 10.31
N GLN A 432 -3.29 28.03 10.73
CA GLN A 432 -2.97 26.91 11.61
C GLN A 432 -3.15 25.60 10.84
N GLU A 433 -2.17 24.70 10.96
CA GLU A 433 -2.29 23.38 10.35
C GLU A 433 -2.90 22.38 11.34
N SER A 434 -3.92 21.66 10.91
CA SER A 434 -4.49 20.54 11.65
C SER A 434 -4.75 19.34 10.73
N PHE A 435 -5.12 18.20 11.31
CA PHE A 435 -5.32 16.96 10.55
C PHE A 435 -6.76 16.86 10.06
N ASP A 436 -6.95 16.38 8.83
CA ASP A 436 -8.28 16.00 8.37
C ASP A 436 -8.69 14.60 8.82
N VAL A 437 -10.00 14.44 8.97
CA VAL A 437 -10.66 13.14 9.11
C VAL A 437 -10.69 12.46 7.73
N GLY A 438 -10.40 11.16 7.70
CA GLY A 438 -10.47 10.33 6.49
C GLY A 438 -9.13 10.04 5.81
N ALA A 439 -9.22 9.33 4.67
CA ALA A 439 -8.10 8.79 3.89
C ALA A 439 -7.24 9.85 3.21
N TYR A 440 -7.83 11.00 2.91
CA TYR A 440 -7.20 12.09 2.16
C TYR A 440 -6.94 13.28 3.08
N GLU A 441 -5.85 14.00 2.82
CA GLU A 441 -5.68 15.37 3.32
C GLU A 441 -6.12 16.33 2.22
N PHE A 442 -7.05 17.20 2.56
CA PHE A 442 -7.52 18.30 1.76
C PHE A 442 -6.39 19.29 1.54
N ALA A 443 -6.13 19.56 0.26
CA ALA A 443 -5.11 20.51 -0.16
C ALA A 443 -5.81 21.63 -0.94
N PRO A 444 -5.81 22.88 -0.45
CA PRO A 444 -6.37 24.00 -1.19
C PRO A 444 -5.74 24.20 -2.58
N LEU A 445 -4.48 23.79 -2.76
CA LEU A 445 -3.81 23.68 -4.05
C LEU A 445 -3.43 22.21 -4.32
N PHE A 446 -4.07 21.58 -5.31
CA PHE A 446 -3.87 20.17 -5.62
C PHE A 446 -3.33 19.97 -7.05
N MET A 447 -2.18 19.33 -7.20
CA MET A 447 -1.57 19.03 -8.50
C MET A 447 -2.22 17.78 -9.11
N LEU A 448 -2.75 17.89 -10.33
CA LEU A 448 -3.30 16.76 -11.09
C LEU A 448 -2.27 16.14 -12.05
N SER A 449 -1.27 16.89 -12.47
CA SER A 449 -0.27 16.43 -13.44
C SER A 449 0.88 15.66 -12.81
N THR A 450 1.36 14.64 -13.54
CA THR A 450 2.54 13.84 -13.20
C THR A 450 3.87 14.43 -13.71
N GLY A 451 3.80 15.40 -14.63
CA GLY A 451 4.96 16.16 -15.12
C GLY A 451 5.52 15.68 -16.46
N GLU A 452 4.84 14.79 -17.17
CA GLU A 452 5.27 14.29 -18.49
C GLU A 452 5.32 15.42 -19.53
N LEU A 453 6.41 15.50 -20.28
CA LEU A 453 6.59 16.49 -21.34
C LEU A 453 5.52 16.34 -22.43
N GLY A 454 5.00 17.47 -22.93
CA GLY A 454 3.91 17.47 -23.91
C GLY A 454 2.52 17.23 -23.36
N THR A 455 2.38 16.85 -22.08
CA THR A 455 1.07 16.67 -21.42
C THR A 455 0.56 17.97 -20.80
N PRO A 456 -0.74 18.06 -20.45
CA PRO A 456 -1.24 19.21 -19.72
C PRO A 456 -0.61 19.35 -18.31
N LEU A 457 -0.24 20.59 -17.95
CA LEU A 457 -0.07 21.00 -16.56
C LEU A 457 -1.44 21.41 -16.01
N GLU A 458 -1.92 20.67 -15.00
CA GLU A 458 -3.23 20.81 -14.40
C GLU A 458 -3.14 20.83 -12.87
N PHE A 459 -3.84 21.79 -12.28
CA PHE A 459 -4.07 21.82 -10.83
C PHE A 459 -5.44 22.40 -10.49
N GLU A 460 -5.94 21.97 -9.34
CA GLU A 460 -7.17 22.42 -8.73
C GLU A 460 -6.86 23.45 -7.65
N LEU A 461 -7.64 24.54 -7.65
CA LEU A 461 -7.60 25.58 -6.65
C LEU A 461 -8.95 25.68 -5.93
N TRP A 462 -8.89 25.48 -4.63
CA TRP A 462 -10.00 25.56 -3.70
C TRP A 462 -9.87 26.78 -2.80
N GLY A 463 -11.01 27.24 -2.27
CA GLY A 463 -11.07 28.37 -1.36
C GLY A 463 -12.44 29.03 -1.35
N PRO A 464 -12.62 30.13 -0.60
CA PRO A 464 -13.90 30.81 -0.51
C PRO A 464 -14.34 31.34 -1.87
N GLN A 465 -15.56 31.04 -2.30
CA GLN A 465 -16.01 31.29 -3.68
C GLN A 465 -15.74 32.72 -4.16
N GLY A 466 -15.05 32.84 -5.29
CA GLY A 466 -14.82 34.14 -5.93
C GLY A 466 -13.73 34.98 -5.29
N ASN A 467 -13.12 34.53 -4.19
CA ASN A 467 -12.00 35.22 -3.57
C ASN A 467 -10.78 35.24 -4.49
N ALA A 468 -10.03 36.34 -4.45
CA ALA A 468 -8.83 36.49 -5.25
C ALA A 468 -7.73 35.56 -4.72
N THR A 469 -7.00 34.94 -5.64
CA THR A 469 -5.83 34.13 -5.33
C THR A 469 -4.69 34.44 -6.29
N THR A 470 -3.49 34.52 -5.75
CA THR A 470 -2.25 34.69 -6.51
C THR A 470 -1.47 33.39 -6.44
N VAL A 471 -1.36 32.69 -7.55
CA VAL A 471 -0.51 31.51 -7.66
C VAL A 471 0.91 31.97 -7.89
N HIS A 472 1.80 31.60 -6.98
CA HIS A 472 3.22 31.82 -7.06
C HIS A 472 3.94 30.57 -7.55
N PHE A 473 5.10 30.75 -8.19
CA PHE A 473 5.95 29.63 -8.57
C PHE A 473 7.44 29.97 -8.53
N THR A 474 8.27 28.94 -8.45
CA THR A 474 9.72 28.98 -8.63
C THR A 474 10.16 27.87 -9.60
N ARG A 475 11.40 27.95 -10.11
CA ARG A 475 12.05 26.87 -10.87
C ARG A 475 13.08 26.14 -10.02
N LYS A 476 12.75 25.95 -8.75
CA LYS A 476 13.61 25.32 -7.74
C LYS A 476 12.74 24.39 -6.89
N PRO A 477 13.35 23.39 -6.25
CA PRO A 477 12.66 22.60 -5.24
C PRO A 477 12.10 23.47 -4.10
N LEU A 478 11.13 22.91 -3.38
CA LEU A 478 10.64 23.49 -2.13
C LEU A 478 11.78 23.69 -1.13
N VAL A 479 11.68 24.76 -0.34
CA VAL A 479 12.58 25.05 0.78
C VAL A 479 11.88 24.74 2.10
N ALA A 480 12.63 24.70 3.19
CA ALA A 480 12.02 24.58 4.51
C ALA A 480 11.04 25.75 4.75
N ALA A 481 9.87 25.41 5.28
CA ALA A 481 8.79 26.35 5.60
C ALA A 481 9.31 27.61 6.32
N GLN A 482 8.89 28.76 5.80
CA GLN A 482 9.27 30.07 6.33
C GLN A 482 8.02 30.75 6.91
N PRO A 483 8.01 31.09 8.20
CA PRO A 483 6.84 31.72 8.81
C PRO A 483 6.64 33.13 8.25
N THR A 484 5.42 33.42 7.81
CA THR A 484 5.00 34.75 7.34
C THR A 484 3.74 35.20 8.08
N PRO A 485 3.33 36.48 7.97
CA PRO A 485 2.04 36.93 8.48
C PRO A 485 0.82 36.27 7.81
N PHE A 486 1.02 35.50 6.73
CA PHE A 486 -0.01 34.82 5.95
C PHE A 486 0.15 33.29 6.03
N GLY A 487 0.74 32.74 7.10
CA GLY A 487 1.07 31.32 7.21
C GLY A 487 2.47 31.00 6.68
N GLU A 488 2.74 29.72 6.41
CA GLU A 488 4.05 29.24 5.97
C GLU A 488 4.27 29.42 4.46
N LEU A 489 5.48 29.83 4.07
CA LEU A 489 5.93 29.92 2.68
C LEU A 489 7.06 28.93 2.44
N ASP A 490 6.85 28.02 1.50
CA ASP A 490 7.76 26.90 1.17
C ASP A 490 8.48 27.11 -0.16
N LEU A 491 8.22 28.24 -0.81
CA LEU A 491 8.93 28.67 -2.01
C LEU A 491 10.18 29.47 -1.65
N ASP A 492 11.24 29.34 -2.45
CA ASP A 492 12.41 30.21 -2.35
C ASP A 492 12.01 31.66 -2.67
N ALA A 493 11.82 32.47 -1.63
CA ALA A 493 11.35 33.84 -1.71
C ALA A 493 12.24 34.75 -2.58
N ALA A 494 13.50 34.40 -2.81
CA ALA A 494 14.39 35.17 -3.70
C ALA A 494 14.12 34.93 -5.19
N PHE A 495 13.36 33.88 -5.53
CA PHE A 495 13.09 33.45 -6.91
C PHE A 495 11.60 33.31 -7.23
N ILE A 496 10.74 33.76 -6.31
CA ILE A 496 9.29 33.70 -6.46
C ILE A 496 8.82 34.61 -7.59
N SER A 497 7.95 34.08 -8.46
CA SER A 497 7.30 34.82 -9.53
C SER A 497 5.80 34.61 -9.47
N VAL A 498 5.02 35.59 -9.93
CA VAL A 498 3.57 35.42 -10.10
C VAL A 498 3.33 34.56 -11.32
N PHE A 499 2.73 33.39 -11.12
CA PHE A 499 2.30 32.52 -12.20
C PHE A 499 0.98 33.01 -12.80
N ARG A 500 0.00 33.27 -11.94
CA ARG A 500 -1.36 33.67 -12.34
C ARG A 500 -2.07 34.35 -11.17
N VAL A 501 -2.90 35.34 -11.50
CA VAL A 501 -3.94 35.85 -10.61
C VAL A 501 -5.27 35.31 -11.11
N THR A 502 -6.07 34.73 -10.22
CA THR A 502 -7.38 34.14 -10.53
C THR A 502 -8.30 34.25 -9.32
N THR A 503 -9.48 33.66 -9.41
CA THR A 503 -10.33 33.37 -8.25
C THR A 503 -10.35 31.86 -7.97
N VAL A 504 -10.75 31.50 -6.76
CA VAL A 504 -11.00 30.12 -6.32
C VAL A 504 -12.50 29.78 -6.39
N GLY A 505 -12.83 28.49 -6.28
CA GLY A 505 -14.20 27.98 -6.19
C GLY A 505 -14.43 27.22 -4.87
N SER A 506 -15.62 27.35 -4.30
CA SER A 506 -16.10 26.53 -3.17
C SER A 506 -16.94 25.31 -3.62
N GLY A 507 -17.44 25.34 -4.86
CA GLY A 507 -18.08 24.22 -5.57
C GLY A 507 -17.04 23.44 -6.38
N PRO A 508 -17.25 23.06 -7.66
CA PRO A 508 -16.14 22.46 -8.42
C PRO A 508 -14.93 23.41 -8.40
N PRO A 509 -13.71 22.88 -8.26
CA PRO A 509 -12.53 23.72 -8.06
C PRO A 509 -12.27 24.59 -9.26
N LYS A 510 -11.51 25.67 -9.06
CA LYS A 510 -10.92 26.37 -10.19
C LYS A 510 -9.81 25.49 -10.77
N LYS A 511 -10.06 24.88 -11.92
CA LYS A 511 -9.03 24.16 -12.69
C LYS A 511 -8.19 25.14 -13.49
N ILE A 512 -6.86 25.08 -13.33
CA ILE A 512 -5.90 25.74 -14.21
C ILE A 512 -5.28 24.68 -15.10
N LYS A 513 -5.38 24.88 -16.42
CA LYS A 513 -4.84 23.98 -17.44
C LYS A 513 -3.93 24.74 -18.39
N LEU A 514 -2.70 24.24 -18.55
CA LEU A 514 -1.67 24.74 -19.46
C LEU A 514 -0.98 23.54 -20.13
N THR A 515 -0.10 23.78 -21.09
CA THR A 515 0.65 22.70 -21.77
C THR A 515 2.10 22.71 -21.30
N ILE A 516 2.59 21.56 -20.86
CA ILE A 516 4.03 21.34 -20.65
C ILE A 516 4.66 21.21 -22.04
N PRO A 517 5.68 22.02 -22.39
CA PRO A 517 6.34 21.88 -23.69
C PRO A 517 6.88 20.47 -23.91
N ASN A 518 6.69 19.90 -25.10
CA ASN A 518 7.34 18.64 -25.50
C ASN A 518 8.77 18.91 -25.99
N ASP A 519 9.63 19.37 -25.08
CA ASP A 519 11.03 19.70 -25.37
C ASP A 519 11.94 19.00 -24.35
N PRO A 520 12.82 18.08 -24.78
CA PRO A 520 13.74 17.36 -23.91
C PRO A 520 14.62 18.26 -23.02
N ALA A 521 14.83 19.52 -23.40
CA ALA A 521 15.57 20.48 -22.57
C ALA A 521 14.88 20.78 -21.22
N PHE A 522 13.60 20.44 -21.08
CA PHE A 522 12.84 20.61 -19.85
C PHE A 522 12.87 19.39 -18.94
N ALA A 523 13.34 18.23 -19.42
CA ALA A 523 13.41 17.02 -18.62
C ALA A 523 14.29 17.21 -17.38
N GLY A 524 13.79 16.78 -16.21
CA GLY A 524 14.44 16.91 -14.91
C GLY A 524 14.35 18.29 -14.26
N LEU A 525 13.74 19.29 -14.92
CA LEU A 525 13.47 20.58 -14.28
C LEU A 525 12.40 20.44 -13.21
N VAL A 526 12.62 21.12 -12.08
CA VAL A 526 11.69 21.16 -10.94
C VAL A 526 10.98 22.51 -10.91
N PHE A 527 9.66 22.47 -10.78
CA PHE A 527 8.81 23.64 -10.59
C PHE A 527 8.00 23.46 -9.32
N SER A 528 8.02 24.47 -8.46
CA SER A 528 7.25 24.47 -7.21
C SER A 528 6.25 25.62 -7.21
N PHE A 529 5.05 25.37 -6.69
CA PHE A 529 3.93 26.29 -6.68
C PHE A 529 3.33 26.39 -5.28
N GLN A 530 2.82 27.57 -4.94
CA GLN A 530 2.05 27.82 -3.71
C GLN A 530 1.14 29.01 -3.99
N ALA A 531 -0.10 28.99 -3.49
CA ALA A 531 -1.05 30.06 -3.74
C ALA A 531 -1.25 30.93 -2.49
N LEU A 532 -1.39 32.23 -2.66
CA LEU A 532 -1.82 33.17 -1.62
C LEU A 532 -3.28 33.56 -1.89
N THR A 533 -4.18 33.11 -1.03
CA THR A 533 -5.63 33.20 -1.26
C THR A 533 -6.29 34.10 -0.22
N ASP A 534 -7.18 34.99 -0.67
CA ASP A 534 -8.00 35.80 0.24
C ASP A 534 -8.93 34.87 1.03
N CYS A 535 -8.90 34.95 2.36
CA CYS A 535 -9.74 34.15 3.25
C CYS A 535 -10.10 34.96 4.50
N ALA A 536 -11.37 34.87 4.92
CA ALA A 536 -11.84 35.57 6.12
C ALA A 536 -11.42 34.87 7.42
N ALA A 537 -11.06 33.58 7.36
CA ALA A 537 -10.51 32.84 8.49
C ALA A 537 -9.07 33.30 8.81
N ALA A 538 -8.30 33.64 7.78
CA ALA A 538 -6.95 34.16 7.93
C ALA A 538 -6.90 35.47 8.75
N PRO A 539 -6.01 35.59 9.75
CA PRO A 539 -5.89 36.77 10.61
C PRO A 539 -5.67 38.11 9.86
N LEU A 540 -5.00 38.05 8.71
CA LEU A 540 -4.72 39.22 7.86
C LEU A 540 -5.52 39.22 6.54
N GLY A 541 -6.57 38.41 6.46
CA GLY A 541 -7.47 38.34 5.30
C GLY A 541 -6.94 37.53 4.12
N LYS A 542 -5.75 36.93 4.24
CA LYS A 542 -5.14 36.01 3.26
C LYS A 542 -4.26 34.97 3.94
N ALA A 543 -4.16 33.77 3.38
CA ALA A 543 -3.21 32.75 3.79
C ALA A 543 -2.59 32.02 2.59
N TYR A 544 -1.38 31.50 2.78
CA TYR A 544 -0.75 30.60 1.84
C TYR A 544 -1.42 29.22 1.92
N THR A 545 -1.61 28.60 0.76
CA THR A 545 -2.02 27.18 0.67
C THR A 545 -0.84 26.27 0.98
N ASN A 546 -1.09 24.96 1.02
CA ASN A 546 -0.03 23.98 0.86
C ASN A 546 0.80 24.24 -0.43
N PRO A 547 2.10 23.90 -0.43
CA PRO A 547 2.89 23.88 -1.64
C PRO A 547 2.64 22.61 -2.47
N VAL A 548 2.95 22.68 -3.77
CA VAL A 548 3.07 21.52 -4.66
C VAL A 548 4.33 21.61 -5.50
N GLU A 549 4.95 20.48 -5.79
CA GLU A 549 6.18 20.38 -6.59
C GLU A 549 5.98 19.42 -7.76
N LEU A 550 6.55 19.78 -8.92
CA LEU A 550 6.49 19.00 -10.14
C LEU A 550 7.88 18.87 -10.74
N THR A 551 8.34 17.62 -10.89
CA THR A 551 9.54 17.31 -11.68
C THR A 551 9.11 16.90 -13.08
N LEU A 552 9.63 17.58 -14.11
CA LEU A 552 9.29 17.27 -15.49
C LEU A 552 10.01 15.99 -15.96
N ARG A 553 9.27 15.10 -16.62
CA ARG A 553 9.75 13.77 -17.05
C ARG A 553 9.64 13.62 -18.56
N PRO A 554 10.60 12.96 -19.22
CA PRO A 554 10.61 12.73 -20.66
C PRO A 554 9.29 12.21 -21.23
#